data_AF-A0AAD6BY17-F1
#
_entry.id   AF-A0AAD6BY17-F1
#
_cell.length_a   1.000
_cell.length_b   1.000
_cell.length_c   1.000
_cell.angle_alpha   90.00
_cell.angle_beta   90.00
_cell.angle_gamma   90.00
#
_symmetry.space_group_name_H-M   'P 1'
#
loop_
_entity.id
_entity.type
_entity.pdbx_description
1 polymer ?
#
loop_
_entity_poly.entity_id
_entity_poly.type
_entity_poly.pdbx_seq_one_letter_code
_entity_poly.pdbx_strand_id
1 'polypeptide(L)'
;MSTVADNFTTVVHHKPYATILPSRAQLSQKGKVVLVTGSSGGIGFAIARAFSKASTAKVILTGRHQGPLDTTIDTLKDLPGHYAVWAASDEAKFLHRRFTWAAWDVNKISSGKIRERIDGDANYLKVGVTGL
;
A
#
# COMPACT_ATOMS: atom_id res chain seq x y z
N MET A 1 32.49 -5.68 11.81
CA MET A 1 31.68 -4.82 10.93
C MET A 1 30.50 -5.63 10.43
N SER A 2 29.28 -5.38 10.94
CA SER A 2 28.04 -5.92 10.38
C SER A 2 26.99 -4.82 10.46
N THR A 3 26.57 -4.32 9.32
CA THR A 3 25.44 -3.39 9.18
C THR A 3 24.49 -4.00 8.16
N VAL A 4 23.83 -5.08 8.57
CA VAL A 4 22.54 -5.45 7.98
C VAL A 4 21.50 -4.74 8.87
N ALA A 5 20.77 -3.80 8.30
CA ALA A 5 19.71 -3.09 9.01
C ALA A 5 18.70 -4.10 9.56
N ASP A 6 18.57 -4.16 10.89
CA ASP A 6 17.59 -5.03 11.55
C ASP A 6 16.16 -4.68 11.07
N ASN A 7 15.44 -5.68 10.57
CA ASN A 7 14.06 -5.51 10.10
C ASN A 7 13.15 -5.04 11.25
N PHE A 8 12.39 -3.95 11.01
CA PHE A 8 11.45 -3.36 11.99
C PHE A 8 10.37 -4.31 12.52
N THR A 9 10.04 -5.38 11.79
CA THR A 9 9.15 -6.46 12.24
C THR A 9 9.81 -7.81 12.10
N THR A 10 9.56 -8.71 13.05
CA THR A 10 10.06 -10.09 13.03
C THR A 10 9.41 -10.99 11.97
N VAL A 11 8.32 -10.53 11.35
CA VAL A 11 7.58 -11.26 10.32
C VAL A 11 7.66 -10.48 9.01
N VAL A 12 8.03 -11.18 7.93
CA VAL A 12 8.13 -10.64 6.57
C VAL A 12 7.11 -11.38 5.71
N HIS A 13 6.23 -10.63 5.04
CA HIS A 13 5.20 -11.20 4.17
C HIS A 13 5.59 -11.04 2.70
N HIS A 14 5.55 -12.13 1.94
CA HIS A 14 5.78 -12.14 0.50
C HIS A 14 4.50 -12.27 -0.35
N LYS A 15 3.35 -12.42 0.32
CA LYS A 15 2.04 -12.61 -0.31
C LYS A 15 0.98 -11.81 0.46
N PRO A 16 -0.16 -11.45 -0.16
CA PRO A 16 -1.27 -10.85 0.55
C PRO A 16 -1.78 -11.75 1.67
N TYR A 17 -2.08 -11.18 2.83
CA TYR A 17 -2.65 -11.87 3.99
C TYR A 17 -3.98 -11.22 4.39
N ALA A 18 -4.73 -11.87 5.28
CA ALA A 18 -6.15 -11.61 5.53
C ALA A 18 -6.48 -10.12 5.72
N THR A 19 -5.69 -9.39 6.52
CA THR A 19 -5.97 -7.99 6.86
C THR A 19 -5.96 -7.06 5.66
N ILE A 20 -5.08 -7.27 4.69
CA ILE A 20 -4.94 -6.37 3.54
C ILE A 20 -5.74 -6.85 2.32
N LEU A 21 -6.59 -7.88 2.45
CA LEU A 21 -7.38 -8.35 1.33
C LEU A 21 -8.39 -7.26 0.88
N PRO A 22 -8.33 -6.78 -0.37
CA PRO A 22 -9.16 -5.68 -0.86
C PRO A 22 -10.63 -6.08 -0.99
N SER A 23 -10.93 -7.39 -0.97
CA SER A 23 -12.29 -7.92 -0.96
C SER A 23 -12.99 -7.77 0.39
N ARG A 24 -12.30 -7.30 1.44
CA ARG A 24 -12.92 -7.02 2.75
C ARG A 24 -13.90 -5.85 2.63
N ALA A 25 -15.08 -6.00 3.23
CA ALA A 25 -16.11 -4.97 3.23
C ALA A 25 -15.63 -3.63 3.81
N GLN A 26 -14.78 -3.68 4.84
CA GLN A 26 -14.21 -2.48 5.49
C GLN A 26 -13.22 -1.71 4.59
N LEU A 27 -12.66 -2.35 3.55
CA LEU A 27 -11.71 -1.74 2.62
C LEU A 27 -12.37 -1.34 1.29
N SER A 28 -13.70 -1.44 1.23
CA SER A 28 -14.48 -1.11 0.03
C SER A 28 -14.27 0.34 -0.40
N GLN A 29 -14.08 0.52 -1.70
CA GLN A 29 -13.92 1.78 -2.41
C GLN A 29 -15.15 2.08 -3.28
N LYS A 30 -16.31 1.55 -2.87
CA LYS A 30 -17.58 1.72 -3.59
C LYS A 30 -17.88 3.19 -3.87
N GLY A 31 -18.24 3.46 -5.13
CA GLY A 31 -18.58 4.81 -5.60
C GLY A 31 -17.38 5.71 -5.91
N LYS A 32 -16.14 5.25 -5.69
CA LYS A 32 -14.94 6.04 -5.99
C LYS A 32 -14.45 5.81 -7.42
N VAL A 33 -13.80 6.83 -7.98
CA VAL A 33 -13.05 6.76 -9.24
C VAL A 33 -11.58 6.96 -8.91
N VAL A 34 -10.72 6.05 -9.39
CA VAL A 34 -9.29 6.03 -9.03
C VAL A 34 -8.45 6.10 -10.30
N LEU A 35 -7.54 7.08 -10.39
CA LEU A 35 -6.54 7.19 -11.46
C LEU A 35 -5.22 6.58 -10.98
N VAL A 36 -4.67 5.64 -11.75
CA VAL A 36 -3.38 5.02 -11.47
C VAL A 36 -2.41 5.33 -12.61
N THR A 37 -1.38 6.12 -12.32
CA THR A 37 -0.31 6.47 -13.25
C THR A 37 0.80 5.44 -13.25
N GLY A 38 1.39 5.14 -14.41
CA GLY A 38 2.42 4.10 -14.53
C GLY A 38 1.86 2.70 -14.28
N SER A 39 0.60 2.48 -14.65
CA SER A 39 -0.15 1.24 -14.36
C SER A 39 0.19 0.07 -15.30
N SER A 40 1.04 0.30 -16.30
CA SER A 40 1.41 -0.69 -17.31
C SER A 40 2.25 -1.87 -16.80
N GLY A 41 2.68 -1.85 -15.54
CA GLY A 41 3.46 -2.92 -14.93
C GLY A 41 3.85 -2.67 -13.48
N GLY A 42 4.54 -3.63 -12.88
CA GLY A 42 5.13 -3.52 -11.54
C GLY A 42 4.14 -3.07 -10.45
N ILE A 43 4.50 -2.03 -9.72
CA ILE A 43 3.74 -1.53 -8.57
C ILE A 43 2.42 -0.87 -9.00
N GLY A 44 2.44 -0.02 -10.04
CA GLY A 44 1.24 0.66 -10.52
C GLY A 44 0.17 -0.33 -10.99
N PHE A 45 0.60 -1.39 -11.67
CA PHE A 45 -0.26 -2.52 -12.04
C PHE A 45 -0.92 -3.19 -10.83
N ALA A 46 -0.11 -3.52 -9.82
CA ALA A 46 -0.61 -4.14 -8.60
C ALA A 46 -1.63 -3.22 -7.87
N ILE A 47 -1.40 -1.90 -7.86
CA ILE A 47 -2.32 -0.89 -7.31
C ILE A 47 -3.65 -0.90 -8.04
N ALA A 48 -3.63 -0.76 -9.37
CA ALA A 48 -4.83 -0.79 -10.19
C ALA A 48 -5.73 -2.00 -9.92
N ARG A 49 -5.11 -3.19 -9.80
CA ARG A 49 -5.83 -4.41 -9.43
C ARG A 49 -6.59 -4.30 -8.13
N ALA A 50 -5.92 -3.87 -7.08
CA ALA A 50 -6.49 -3.98 -5.77
C ALA A 50 -7.70 -3.07 -5.62
N PHE A 51 -7.62 -1.87 -6.20
CA PHE A 51 -8.77 -0.99 -6.32
C PHE A 51 -9.90 -1.65 -7.13
N SER A 52 -9.59 -2.33 -8.24
CA SER A 52 -10.61 -3.11 -8.97
C SER A 52 -11.31 -4.15 -8.07
N LYS A 53 -10.55 -4.84 -7.20
CA LYS A 53 -11.11 -5.81 -6.24
C LYS A 53 -11.83 -5.22 -5.04
N ALA A 54 -11.59 -3.94 -4.75
CA ALA A 54 -12.20 -3.23 -3.63
C ALA A 54 -13.58 -2.62 -3.98
N SER A 55 -14.29 -3.15 -4.99
CA SER A 55 -15.61 -2.64 -5.42
C SER A 55 -15.61 -1.17 -5.88
N THR A 56 -14.49 -0.67 -6.39
CA THR A 56 -14.37 0.70 -6.92
C THR A 56 -15.32 0.90 -8.11
N ALA A 57 -15.91 2.09 -8.27
CA ALA A 57 -16.83 2.35 -9.38
C ALA A 57 -16.10 2.42 -10.73
N LYS A 58 -14.87 2.94 -10.75
CA LYS A 58 -14.02 2.98 -11.95
C LYS A 58 -12.54 3.08 -11.57
N VAL A 59 -11.69 2.35 -12.29
CA VAL A 59 -10.23 2.50 -12.23
C VAL A 59 -9.75 2.97 -13.60
N ILE A 60 -9.06 4.10 -13.65
CA ILE A 60 -8.50 4.71 -14.85
C ILE A 60 -7.01 4.40 -14.86
N LEU A 61 -6.54 3.80 -15.95
CA LEU A 61 -5.16 3.38 -16.15
C LEU A 61 -4.46 4.36 -17.09
N THR A 62 -3.23 4.74 -16.79
CA THR A 62 -2.43 5.57 -17.69
C THR A 62 -0.96 5.18 -17.69
N GLY A 63 -0.37 5.23 -18.88
CA GLY A 63 1.01 4.84 -19.16
C GLY A 63 1.40 5.26 -20.57
N ARG A 64 2.71 5.28 -20.85
CA ARG A 64 3.26 5.74 -22.13
C ARG A 64 3.07 4.76 -23.29
N HIS A 65 2.81 3.48 -22.98
CA HIS A 65 2.76 2.41 -23.97
C HIS A 65 1.42 1.67 -23.86
N GLN A 66 0.68 1.65 -24.97
CA GLN A 66 -0.66 1.05 -25.04
C GLN A 66 -0.62 -0.47 -24.82
N GLY A 67 0.29 -1.20 -25.49
CA GLY A 67 0.32 -2.68 -25.40
C GLY A 67 0.40 -3.25 -23.97
N PRO A 68 1.34 -2.80 -23.12
CA PRO A 68 1.39 -3.20 -21.72
C PRO A 68 0.18 -2.79 -20.86
N LEU A 69 -0.53 -1.72 -21.24
CA LEU A 69 -1.81 -1.34 -20.59
C LEU A 69 -2.93 -2.30 -20.98
N ASP A 70 -2.93 -2.79 -22.21
CA ASP A 70 -3.92 -3.77 -22.67
C ASP A 70 -3.71 -5.12 -21.95
N THR A 71 -2.46 -5.58 -21.84
CA THR A 71 -2.11 -6.78 -21.05
C THR A 71 -2.45 -6.63 -19.55
N THR A 72 -2.41 -5.38 -19.06
CA THR A 72 -2.75 -5.08 -17.67
C THR A 72 -4.23 -5.33 -17.37
N ILE A 73 -5.12 -5.08 -18.33
CA ILE A 73 -6.56 -5.33 -18.16
C ILE A 73 -6.81 -6.84 -17.91
N ASP A 74 -5.98 -7.71 -18.52
CA ASP A 74 -6.18 -9.16 -18.50
C ASP A 74 -5.57 -9.89 -17.28
N THR A 75 -4.52 -9.35 -16.63
CA THR A 75 -3.60 -10.20 -15.83
C THR A 75 -3.61 -9.97 -14.31
N LEU A 76 -4.55 -9.19 -13.76
CA LEU A 76 -4.46 -8.64 -12.40
C LEU A 76 -4.12 -9.70 -11.29
N LYS A 77 -2.87 -9.68 -10.76
CA LYS A 77 -2.30 -10.10 -9.42
C LYS A 77 -1.35 -8.97 -8.90
N ASP A 78 -1.29 -8.44 -7.66
CA ASP A 78 -0.85 -8.98 -6.35
C ASP A 78 -0.67 -7.85 -5.27
N LEU A 79 -0.09 -8.18 -4.10
CA LEU A 79 0.20 -7.43 -2.84
C LEU A 79 0.31 -5.87 -2.81
N PRO A 80 1.09 -5.16 -3.65
CA PRO A 80 1.27 -3.71 -3.49
C PRO A 80 0.00 -2.89 -3.60
N GLY A 81 -0.96 -3.34 -4.41
CA GLY A 81 -2.24 -2.63 -4.44
C GLY A 81 -3.12 -2.91 -3.25
N HIS A 82 -3.10 -4.14 -2.74
CA HIS A 82 -3.87 -4.52 -1.56
C HIS A 82 -3.49 -3.59 -0.38
N TYR A 83 -2.18 -3.29 -0.28
CA TYR A 83 -1.65 -2.30 0.63
C TYR A 83 -2.13 -0.87 0.33
N ALA A 84 -2.09 -0.43 -0.93
CA ALA A 84 -2.55 0.92 -1.31
C ALA A 84 -4.03 1.17 -1.00
N VAL A 85 -4.89 0.14 -1.14
CA VAL A 85 -6.31 0.21 -0.76
C VAL A 85 -6.46 0.38 0.76
N TRP A 86 -5.74 -0.41 1.56
CA TRP A 86 -5.76 -0.26 3.02
C TRP A 86 -5.23 1.12 3.45
N ALA A 87 -4.12 1.57 2.84
CA ALA A 87 -3.51 2.88 3.13
C ALA A 87 -4.43 4.07 2.80
N ALA A 88 -5.39 3.89 1.88
CA ALA A 88 -6.39 4.91 1.54
C ALA A 88 -7.64 4.90 2.46
N SER A 89 -7.74 3.94 3.39
CA SER A 89 -8.87 3.83 4.31
C SER A 89 -8.68 4.69 5.57
N ASP A 90 -9.77 4.93 6.30
CA ASP A 90 -9.73 5.66 7.59
C ASP A 90 -8.84 4.96 8.64
N GLU A 91 -8.71 3.63 8.55
CA GLU A 91 -7.87 2.84 9.46
C GLU A 91 -6.39 3.24 9.37
N ALA A 92 -5.93 3.69 8.19
CA ALA A 92 -4.55 4.07 7.96
C ALA A 92 -4.27 5.57 8.22
N LYS A 93 -5.23 6.34 8.75
CA LYS A 93 -5.08 7.79 9.03
C LYS A 93 -3.84 8.13 9.85
N PHE A 94 -3.41 7.23 10.73
CA PHE A 94 -2.22 7.42 11.55
C PHE A 94 -0.89 7.45 10.76
N LEU A 95 -0.91 6.96 9.51
CA LEU A 95 0.20 7.04 8.57
C LEU A 95 0.22 8.36 7.78
N HIS A 96 -0.67 9.31 8.08
CA HIS A 96 -0.71 10.60 7.40
C HIS A 96 0.67 11.29 7.43
N ARG A 97 1.16 11.65 6.23
CA ARG A 97 2.49 12.26 5.98
C ARG A 97 3.69 11.37 6.34
N ARG A 98 3.52 10.04 6.39
CA ARG A 98 4.62 9.08 6.61
C ARG A 98 4.92 8.27 5.36
N PHE A 99 6.17 7.82 5.23
CA PHE A 99 6.62 6.90 4.20
C PHE A 99 6.55 5.47 4.71
N THR A 100 5.80 4.63 4.01
CA THR A 100 5.60 3.23 4.35
C THR A 100 5.64 2.38 3.09
N TRP A 101 5.96 1.09 3.23
CA TRP A 101 6.10 0.18 2.11
C TRP A 101 5.24 -1.08 2.26
N ALA A 102 4.88 -1.66 1.11
CA ALA A 102 3.90 -2.74 1.03
C ALA A 102 4.38 -4.11 1.55
N ALA A 103 5.67 -4.27 1.85
CA ALA A 103 6.24 -5.53 2.33
C ALA A 103 6.00 -5.81 3.83
N TRP A 104 5.31 -4.91 4.54
CA TRP A 104 5.15 -4.96 5.98
C TRP A 104 3.80 -5.51 6.48
N ASP A 105 3.81 -6.04 7.71
CA ASP A 105 2.60 -6.48 8.42
C ASP A 105 1.82 -5.30 9.01
N VAL A 106 0.80 -4.87 8.28
CA VAL A 106 -0.22 -3.88 8.67
C VAL A 106 -0.76 -4.07 10.09
N ASN A 107 -0.99 -5.30 10.58
CA ASN A 107 -1.53 -5.48 11.94
C ASN A 107 -0.54 -5.04 13.02
N LYS A 108 0.76 -5.22 12.77
CA LYS A 108 1.83 -4.76 13.67
C LYS A 108 2.07 -3.25 13.55
N ILE A 109 1.65 -2.63 12.47
CA ILE A 109 1.76 -1.17 12.29
C ILE A 109 0.55 -0.47 12.93
N SER A 110 -0.65 -1.06 12.86
CA SER A 110 -1.86 -0.52 13.47
C SER A 110 -1.97 -0.78 14.98
N SER A 111 -1.09 -1.60 15.58
CA SER A 111 -1.13 -1.95 17.00
C SER A 111 0.26 -2.16 17.63
N GLY A 112 0.35 -2.13 18.96
CA GLY A 112 1.57 -2.47 19.72
C GLY A 112 2.71 -1.43 19.64
N LYS A 113 3.93 -1.87 19.92
CA LYS A 113 5.12 -0.99 20.11
C LYS A 113 5.45 -0.10 18.90
N ILE A 114 5.16 -0.55 17.68
CA ILE A 114 5.38 0.27 16.46
C ILE A 114 4.35 1.40 16.40
N ARG A 115 3.07 1.11 16.72
CA ARG A 115 2.01 2.12 16.82
C ARG A 115 2.35 3.16 17.88
N GLU A 116 2.78 2.72 19.07
CA GLU A 116 3.23 3.60 20.16
C GLU A 116 4.39 4.50 19.74
N ARG A 117 5.39 3.96 19.04
CA ARG A 117 6.54 4.73 18.53
C ARG A 117 6.14 5.73 17.45
N ILE A 118 5.20 5.36 16.58
CA ILE A 118 4.61 6.26 15.59
C ILE A 118 3.91 7.43 16.29
N ASP A 119 3.14 7.17 17.35
CA ASP A 119 2.44 8.23 18.08
C ASP A 119 3.39 9.09 18.94
N GLY A 120 4.45 8.49 19.50
CA GLY A 120 5.41 9.17 20.37
C GLY A 120 6.53 9.93 19.65
N ASP A 121 6.89 9.55 18.43
CA ASP A 121 7.93 10.21 17.63
C ASP A 121 7.32 10.83 16.36
N ALA A 122 7.22 12.16 16.38
CA ALA A 122 6.64 12.95 15.30
C ALA A 122 7.47 12.91 14.00
N ASN A 123 8.75 12.55 14.07
CA ASN A 123 9.67 12.51 12.92
C ASN A 123 9.86 11.09 12.37
N TYR A 124 9.47 10.08 13.13
CA TYR A 124 9.56 8.69 12.72
C TYR A 124 8.77 8.43 11.42
N LEU A 125 9.48 7.92 10.40
CA LEU A 125 9.01 7.64 9.04
C LEU A 125 8.58 8.89 8.23
N LYS A 126 8.99 10.10 8.63
CA LYS A 126 8.90 11.29 7.77
C LYS A 126 10.23 11.51 7.05
N VAL A 127 10.17 11.95 5.81
CA VAL A 127 11.36 12.48 5.11
C VAL A 127 11.56 13.93 5.56
N GLY A 128 12.71 14.21 6.17
CA GLY A 128 13.13 15.53 6.63
C GLY A 128 14.59 15.53 7.07
N VAL A 129 15.23 16.70 7.09
CA VAL A 129 16.58 16.86 7.68
C VAL A 129 16.42 17.00 9.18
N THR A 130 16.94 16.03 9.94
CA THR A 130 17.05 16.11 11.40
C THR A 130 18.40 16.69 11.78
N GLY A 131 18.42 17.84 12.46
CA GLY A 131 19.64 18.45 13.02
C GLY A 131 20.07 19.79 12.41
N LEU A 132 19.14 20.75 12.33
CA LEU A 132 19.47 22.19 12.33
C LEU A 132 19.04 22.78 13.67
#